data_AF-A0A9J6GWR0-F1
#
_entry.id   AF-A0A9J6GWR0-F1
#
_cell.length_a   1.000
_cell.length_b   1.000
_cell.length_c   1.000
_cell.angle_alpha   90.00
_cell.angle_beta   90.00
_cell.angle_gamma   90.00
#
_symmetry.space_group_name_H-M   'P 1'
#
loop_
_entity.id
_entity.type
_entity.pdbx_description
1 polymer ?
#
loop_
_entity_poly.entity_id
_entity_poly.type
_entity_poly.pdbx_seq_one_letter_code
_entity_poly.pdbx_strand_id
1 'polypeptide(L)'
;MTDKAPSTVKELAKMLKHLTTKFGKLDTDVQEVKKSITFVSDSFDAFKTTLESVCTDVQSLRKDHESLKTENKELKKEVAAVKADIIELKQYSKQNNVEIKGMPFYPKERLEDTVQMLGTKLNIELHNSEIDVVHRVPSKAKRSRTLFFGSSPDLRAARC
;
A
#
# COMPACT_ATOMS: atom_id res chain seq x y z
N MET A 1 -97.57 0.08 47.55
CA MET A 1 -96.32 -0.65 47.23
C MET A 1 -95.45 0.33 46.47
N THR A 2 -94.52 0.94 47.20
CA THR A 2 -93.83 2.20 46.86
C THR A 2 -92.65 2.00 45.90
N ASP A 3 -92.58 2.86 44.88
CA ASP A 3 -91.41 3.39 44.18
C ASP A 3 -90.08 2.63 44.30
N LYS A 4 -89.79 1.75 43.33
CA LYS A 4 -88.42 1.25 43.05
C LYS A 4 -87.76 1.91 41.83
N ALA A 5 -88.54 2.62 41.00
CA ALA A 5 -88.10 3.27 39.77
C ALA A 5 -86.97 4.34 39.92
N PRO A 6 -86.85 5.11 41.03
CA PRO A 6 -85.80 6.13 41.14
C PRO A 6 -84.38 5.56 41.32
N SER A 7 -84.27 4.37 41.90
CA SER A 7 -82.99 3.76 42.28
C SER A 7 -82.23 3.14 41.09
N THR A 8 -82.95 2.50 40.16
CA THR A 8 -82.39 1.85 38.97
C THR A 8 -81.93 2.84 37.92
N VAL A 9 -82.66 3.95 37.73
CA VAL A 9 -82.28 5.05 36.83
C VAL A 9 -80.97 5.71 37.31
N LYS A 10 -80.79 5.84 38.63
CA LYS A 10 -79.57 6.41 39.24
C LYS A 10 -78.34 5.52 39.04
N GLU A 11 -78.49 4.20 39.13
CA GLU A 11 -77.44 3.21 38.81
C GLU A 11 -77.04 3.27 37.33
N LEU A 12 -78.02 3.26 36.42
CA LEU A 12 -77.81 3.41 34.97
C LEU A 12 -77.05 4.69 34.62
N ALA A 13 -77.41 5.83 35.23
CA ALA A 13 -76.70 7.09 35.02
C ALA A 13 -75.23 7.03 35.47
N LYS A 14 -74.92 6.33 36.57
CA LYS A 14 -73.54 6.11 37.00
C LYS A 14 -72.77 5.25 36.01
N MET A 15 -73.38 4.16 35.52
CA MET A 15 -72.76 3.28 34.51
C MET A 15 -72.47 4.04 33.21
N LEU A 16 -73.44 4.82 32.72
CA LEU A 16 -73.27 5.70 31.56
C LEU A 16 -72.10 6.66 31.76
N LYS A 17 -72.05 7.35 32.90
CA LYS A 17 -70.96 8.28 33.23
C LYS A 17 -69.59 7.57 33.26
N HIS A 18 -69.53 6.37 33.83
CA HIS A 18 -68.31 5.57 33.88
C HIS A 18 -67.87 5.13 32.48
N LEU A 19 -68.83 4.71 31.64
CA LEU A 19 -68.59 4.32 30.26
C LEU A 19 -68.07 5.49 29.43
N THR A 20 -68.69 6.67 29.52
CA THR A 20 -68.22 7.89 28.84
C THR A 20 -66.80 8.26 29.27
N THR A 21 -66.48 8.10 30.56
CA THR A 21 -65.12 8.35 31.07
C THR A 21 -64.10 7.36 30.50
N LYS A 22 -64.43 6.06 30.43
CA LYS A 22 -63.55 5.05 29.82
C LYS A 22 -63.37 5.29 28.32
N PHE A 23 -64.43 5.66 27.60
CA PHE A 23 -64.33 6.02 26.18
C PHE A 23 -63.41 7.22 25.95
N GLY A 24 -63.47 8.25 26.80
CA GLY A 24 -62.56 9.40 26.70
C GLY A 24 -61.09 9.03 26.94
N LYS A 25 -60.81 8.12 27.89
CA LYS A 25 -59.46 7.58 28.09
C LYS A 25 -58.98 6.77 26.88
N LEU A 26 -59.84 5.89 26.35
CA LEU A 26 -59.52 5.08 25.18
C LEU A 26 -59.23 5.97 23.95
N ASP A 27 -59.99 7.04 23.75
CA ASP A 27 -59.73 8.01 22.67
C ASP A 27 -58.33 8.63 22.84
N THR A 28 -57.98 9.03 24.07
CA THR A 28 -56.65 9.59 24.38
C THR A 28 -55.53 8.58 24.07
N ASP A 29 -55.68 7.33 24.55
CA ASP A 29 -54.69 6.27 24.33
C ASP A 29 -54.53 5.98 22.81
N VAL A 30 -55.64 5.96 22.06
CA VAL A 30 -55.62 5.76 20.60
C VAL A 30 -54.89 6.90 19.89
N GLN A 31 -55.08 8.15 20.32
CA GLN A 31 -54.34 9.29 19.75
C GLN A 31 -52.84 9.21 20.05
N GLU A 32 -52.45 8.75 21.24
CA GLU A 32 -51.04 8.58 21.62
C GLU A 32 -50.37 7.44 20.84
N VAL A 33 -51.07 6.31 20.67
CA VAL A 33 -50.61 5.20 19.82
C VAL A 33 -50.44 5.67 18.38
N LYS A 34 -51.38 6.46 17.84
CA LYS A 34 -51.28 7.01 16.49
C LYS A 34 -50.04 7.89 16.32
N LYS A 35 -49.74 8.76 17.28
CA LYS A 35 -48.52 9.59 17.28
C LYS A 35 -47.24 8.76 17.35
N SER A 36 -47.24 7.71 18.17
CA SER A 36 -46.10 6.81 18.30
C SER A 36 -45.85 6.04 16.99
N ILE A 37 -46.92 5.58 16.33
CA ILE A 37 -46.82 4.90 15.03
C ILE A 37 -46.26 5.84 13.96
N THR A 38 -46.72 7.10 13.89
CA THR A 38 -46.18 8.07 12.93
C THR A 38 -44.70 8.34 13.19
N PHE A 39 -44.31 8.52 14.45
CA PHE A 39 -42.91 8.73 14.82
C PHE A 39 -42.00 7.56 14.43
N VAL A 40 -42.46 6.32 14.66
CA VAL A 40 -41.72 5.11 14.26
C VAL A 40 -41.61 5.01 12.74
N SER A 41 -42.67 5.35 12.00
CA SER A 41 -42.64 5.38 10.53
C SER A 41 -41.58 6.36 10.02
N ASP A 42 -41.58 7.59 10.52
CA ASP A 42 -40.63 8.63 10.11
C ASP A 42 -39.18 8.21 10.44
N SER A 43 -38.97 7.62 11.62
CA SER A 43 -37.67 7.10 12.04
C SER A 43 -37.20 5.94 11.16
N PHE A 44 -38.12 5.08 10.74
CA PHE A 44 -37.82 3.94 9.87
C PHE A 44 -37.43 4.40 8.46
N ASP A 45 -38.12 5.41 7.92
CA ASP A 45 -37.77 6.00 6.62
C ASP A 45 -36.39 6.65 6.66
N ALA A 46 -36.09 7.42 7.71
CA ALA A 46 -34.76 8.01 7.90
C ALA A 46 -33.65 6.95 8.02
N PHE A 47 -33.93 5.85 8.75
CA PHE A 47 -33.01 4.72 8.85
C PHE A 47 -32.78 4.05 7.50
N LYS A 48 -33.83 3.84 6.71
CA LYS A 48 -33.74 3.26 5.37
C LYS A 48 -32.86 4.12 4.45
N THR A 49 -33.07 5.44 4.42
CA THR A 49 -32.23 6.35 3.62
C THR A 49 -30.76 6.30 4.05
N THR A 50 -30.50 6.27 5.37
CA THR A 50 -29.13 6.14 5.89
C THR A 50 -28.50 4.81 5.45
N LEU A 51 -29.25 3.72 5.50
CA LEU A 51 -28.78 2.40 5.08
C LEU A 51 -28.44 2.36 3.58
N GLU A 52 -29.28 2.98 2.74
CA GLU A 52 -29.03 3.10 1.29
C GLU A 52 -27.77 3.91 0.98
N SER A 53 -27.53 5.00 1.72
CA SER A 53 -26.28 5.78 1.64
C SER A 53 -25.07 4.92 2.00
N VAL A 54 -25.11 4.24 3.15
CA VAL A 54 -24.01 3.37 3.61
C VAL A 54 -23.74 2.24 2.61
N CYS A 55 -24.78 1.66 2.01
CA CYS A 55 -24.59 0.63 0.98
C CYS A 55 -23.87 1.18 -0.25
N THR A 56 -24.19 2.41 -0.65
CA THR A 56 -23.54 3.09 -1.77
C THR A 56 -22.07 3.38 -1.46
N ASP A 57 -21.78 3.91 -0.27
CA ASP A 57 -20.41 4.21 0.16
C ASP A 57 -19.55 2.96 0.23
N VAL A 58 -20.09 1.87 0.78
CA VAL A 58 -19.39 0.57 0.85
C VAL A 58 -19.10 0.02 -0.56
N GLN A 59 -20.02 0.18 -1.52
CA GLN A 59 -19.78 -0.23 -2.90
C GLN A 59 -18.69 0.61 -3.57
N SER A 60 -18.67 1.93 -3.33
CA SER A 60 -17.61 2.82 -3.83
C SER A 60 -16.25 2.42 -3.25
N LEU A 61 -16.19 2.27 -1.92
CA LEU A 61 -14.95 1.93 -1.23
C LEU A 61 -14.37 0.57 -1.68
N ARG A 62 -15.24 -0.40 -1.97
CA ARG A 62 -14.81 -1.69 -2.55
C ARG A 62 -14.18 -1.53 -3.93
N LYS A 63 -14.74 -0.66 -4.79
CA LYS A 63 -14.17 -0.39 -6.12
C LYS A 63 -12.81 0.29 -6.00
N ASP A 64 -12.71 1.31 -5.16
CA ASP A 64 -11.47 2.04 -4.94
C ASP A 64 -10.37 1.12 -4.39
N HIS A 65 -10.73 0.24 -3.45
CA HIS A 65 -9.82 -0.75 -2.89
C HIS A 65 -9.28 -1.72 -3.96
N GLU A 66 -10.12 -2.26 -4.84
CA GLU A 66 -9.65 -3.16 -5.90
C GLU A 66 -8.80 -2.42 -6.96
N SER A 67 -9.12 -1.16 -7.25
CA SER A 67 -8.30 -0.30 -8.11
C SER A 67 -6.90 -0.10 -7.52
N LEU A 68 -6.82 0.37 -6.26
CA LEU A 68 -5.55 0.59 -5.55
C LEU A 68 -4.72 -0.70 -5.43
N LYS A 69 -5.36 -1.84 -5.20
CA LYS A 69 -4.69 -3.14 -5.13
C LYS A 69 -4.07 -3.53 -6.48
N THR A 70 -4.74 -3.21 -7.59
CA THR A 70 -4.24 -3.46 -8.94
C THR A 70 -3.04 -2.57 -9.24
N GLU A 71 -3.17 -1.26 -9.01
CA GLU A 71 -2.08 -0.29 -9.20
C GLU A 71 -0.85 -0.65 -8.35
N ASN A 72 -1.04 -1.04 -7.08
CA ASN A 72 0.06 -1.45 -6.20
C ASN A 72 0.80 -2.69 -6.73
N LYS A 73 0.08 -3.62 -7.36
CA LYS A 73 0.67 -4.81 -7.99
C LYS A 73 1.48 -4.45 -9.23
N GLU A 74 1.02 -3.49 -10.02
CA GLU A 74 1.72 -3.00 -11.21
C GLU A 74 2.99 -2.24 -10.81
N LEU A 75 2.88 -1.29 -9.88
CA LEU A 75 4.04 -0.56 -9.34
C LEU A 75 5.11 -1.50 -8.77
N LYS A 76 4.71 -2.56 -8.06
CA LYS A 76 5.66 -3.57 -7.57
C LYS A 76 6.43 -4.27 -8.70
N LYS A 77 5.77 -4.54 -9.83
CA LYS A 77 6.43 -5.13 -11.01
C LYS A 77 7.39 -4.15 -11.66
N GLU A 78 6.96 -2.90 -11.85
CA GLU A 78 7.81 -1.85 -12.43
C GLU A 78 9.05 -1.60 -11.58
N VAL A 79 8.90 -1.49 -10.26
CA VAL A 79 10.03 -1.36 -9.34
C VAL A 79 10.98 -2.55 -9.42
N ALA A 80 10.46 -3.77 -9.60
CA ALA A 80 11.30 -4.95 -9.78
C ALA A 80 12.07 -4.91 -11.12
N ALA A 81 11.42 -4.49 -12.21
CA ALA A 81 12.04 -4.33 -13.51
C ALA A 81 13.16 -3.28 -13.49
N VAL A 82 12.87 -2.08 -12.97
CA VAL A 82 13.87 -1.01 -12.83
C VAL A 82 15.07 -1.45 -11.99
N LYS A 83 14.84 -2.23 -10.93
CA LYS A 83 15.94 -2.80 -10.14
C LYS A 83 16.80 -3.77 -10.95
N ALA A 84 16.19 -4.60 -11.79
CA ALA A 84 16.92 -5.50 -12.69
C ALA A 84 17.74 -4.70 -13.71
N ASP A 85 17.15 -3.68 -14.34
CA ASP A 85 17.84 -2.82 -15.31
C ASP A 85 19.05 -2.11 -14.67
N ILE A 86 18.90 -1.61 -13.44
CA ILE A 86 20.02 -1.00 -12.70
C ILE A 86 21.15 -2.01 -12.43
N ILE A 87 20.82 -3.27 -12.13
CA ILE A 87 21.82 -4.32 -11.92
C ILE A 87 22.53 -4.61 -13.24
N GLU A 88 21.80 -4.72 -14.34
CA GLU A 88 22.35 -4.96 -15.67
C GLU A 88 23.27 -3.80 -16.11
N LEU A 89 22.83 -2.54 -15.96
CA LEU A 89 23.65 -1.37 -16.26
C LEU A 89 24.92 -1.30 -15.39
N LYS A 90 24.83 -1.69 -14.12
CA LYS A 90 26.00 -1.80 -13.24
C LYS A 90 26.96 -2.90 -13.69
N GLN A 91 26.44 -4.01 -14.19
CA GLN A 91 27.27 -5.09 -14.71
C GLN A 91 27.92 -4.70 -16.04
N TYR A 92 27.15 -4.06 -16.94
CA TYR A 92 27.63 -3.55 -18.21
C TYR A 92 28.74 -2.52 -18.02
N SER A 93 28.56 -1.54 -17.11
CA SER A 93 29.62 -0.55 -16.82
C SER A 93 30.89 -1.15 -16.19
N LYS A 94 30.82 -2.40 -15.71
CA LYS A 94 31.96 -3.14 -15.15
C LYS A 94 32.47 -4.27 -16.05
N GLN A 95 31.90 -4.46 -17.23
CA GLN A 95 32.22 -5.58 -18.10
C GLN A 95 33.70 -5.62 -18.50
N ASN A 96 34.34 -4.47 -18.62
CA ASN A 96 35.75 -4.33 -19.00
C ASN A 96 36.67 -4.04 -17.80
N ASN A 97 36.16 -4.21 -16.58
CA ASN A 97 36.91 -3.96 -15.36
C ASN A 97 37.44 -5.26 -14.78
N VAL A 98 38.73 -5.29 -14.48
CA VAL A 98 39.42 -6.41 -13.86
C VAL A 98 39.85 -6.02 -12.45
N GLU A 99 39.45 -6.83 -11.48
CA GLU A 99 39.78 -6.63 -10.07
C GLU A 99 40.76 -7.72 -9.61
N ILE A 100 41.99 -7.33 -9.27
CA ILE A 100 43.06 -8.25 -8.85
C ILE A 100 43.27 -8.14 -7.35
N LYS A 101 42.89 -9.19 -6.62
CA LYS A 101 43.05 -9.31 -5.16
C LYS A 101 44.44 -9.81 -4.80
N GLY A 102 44.90 -9.48 -3.59
CA GLY A 102 46.14 -10.04 -3.04
C GLY A 102 47.43 -9.46 -3.60
N MET A 103 47.37 -8.41 -4.42
CA MET A 103 48.57 -7.78 -4.97
C MET A 103 49.39 -7.09 -3.86
N PRO A 104 50.71 -7.33 -3.79
CA PRO A 104 51.58 -6.63 -2.86
C PRO A 104 51.58 -5.13 -3.17
N PHE A 105 51.75 -4.32 -2.12
CA PHE A 105 51.79 -2.86 -2.20
C PHE A 105 53.20 -2.35 -1.96
N TYR A 106 53.71 -1.52 -2.87
CA TYR A 106 54.99 -0.86 -2.73
C TYR A 106 54.81 0.67 -2.78
N PRO A 107 55.46 1.44 -1.88
CA PRO A 107 55.41 2.90 -1.94
C PRO A 107 56.00 3.40 -3.27
N LYS A 108 55.31 4.36 -3.92
CA LYS A 108 55.71 4.97 -5.21
C LYS A 108 55.83 3.98 -6.39
N GLU A 109 55.02 2.91 -6.39
CA GLU A 109 54.92 2.00 -7.53
C GLU A 109 54.23 2.64 -8.74
N ARG A 110 54.63 2.22 -9.95
CA ARG A 110 53.89 2.46 -11.19
C ARG A 110 52.97 1.27 -11.44
N LEU A 111 51.67 1.53 -11.44
CA LEU A 111 50.66 0.47 -11.50
C LEU A 111 50.55 -0.11 -12.91
N GLU A 112 50.82 0.69 -13.94
CA GLU A 112 50.84 0.31 -15.35
C GLU A 112 51.90 -0.77 -15.61
N ASP A 113 53.12 -0.57 -15.09
CA ASP A 113 54.22 -1.54 -15.21
C ASP A 113 53.86 -2.88 -14.55
N THR A 114 53.14 -2.81 -13.43
CA THR A 114 52.67 -4.00 -12.70
C THR A 114 51.63 -4.77 -13.51
N VAL A 115 50.68 -4.07 -14.14
CA VAL A 115 49.67 -4.68 -15.03
C VAL A 115 50.31 -5.25 -16.29
N GLN A 116 51.27 -4.56 -16.89
CA GLN A 116 52.00 -5.06 -18.06
C GLN A 116 52.79 -6.33 -17.73
N MET A 117 53.51 -6.33 -16.61
CA MET A 117 54.21 -7.52 -16.12
C MET A 117 53.26 -8.71 -15.90
N LEU A 118 52.07 -8.46 -15.32
CA LEU A 118 51.04 -9.49 -15.17
C LEU A 118 50.54 -10.00 -16.52
N GLY A 119 50.29 -9.12 -17.49
CA GLY A 119 49.91 -9.47 -18.85
C GLY A 119 50.93 -10.41 -19.49
N THR A 120 52.22 -10.03 -19.47
CA THR A 120 53.30 -10.87 -20.01
C THR A 120 53.37 -12.24 -19.32
N LYS A 121 53.19 -12.30 -18.00
CA LYS A 121 53.16 -13.57 -17.25
C LYS A 121 51.96 -14.46 -17.60
N LEU A 122 50.84 -13.86 -18.00
CA LEU A 122 49.65 -14.56 -18.48
C LEU A 122 49.67 -14.81 -19.99
N ASN A 123 50.78 -14.49 -20.67
CA ASN A 123 50.94 -14.59 -22.12
C ASN A 123 49.92 -13.72 -22.90
N ILE A 124 49.62 -12.54 -22.36
CA ILE A 124 48.74 -11.52 -22.94
C ILE A 124 49.58 -10.26 -23.19
N GLU A 125 49.65 -9.81 -24.43
CA GLU A 125 50.26 -8.52 -24.77
C GLU A 125 49.30 -7.39 -24.39
N LEU A 126 49.65 -6.63 -23.34
CA LEU A 126 48.90 -5.46 -22.88
C LEU A 126 49.72 -4.20 -23.13
N HIS A 127 49.15 -3.26 -23.89
CA HIS A 127 49.75 -1.93 -24.11
C HIS A 127 49.10 -0.87 -23.22
N ASN A 128 49.87 0.16 -22.82
CA ASN A 128 49.35 1.25 -21.97
C ASN A 128 48.17 2.01 -22.61
N SER A 129 48.04 1.99 -23.95
CA SER A 129 46.88 2.61 -24.64
C SER A 129 45.58 1.82 -24.51
N GLU A 130 45.66 0.54 -24.14
CA GLU A 130 44.49 -0.32 -23.90
C GLU A 130 43.99 -0.17 -22.46
N ILE A 131 44.77 0.56 -21.64
CA ILE A 131 44.51 0.82 -20.23
C ILE A 131 43.84 2.20 -20.10
N ASP A 132 42.57 2.23 -19.73
CA ASP A 132 41.84 3.49 -19.50
C ASP A 132 42.17 4.05 -18.11
N VAL A 133 41.94 3.24 -17.07
CA VAL A 133 42.16 3.64 -15.69
C VAL A 133 42.76 2.48 -14.90
N VAL A 134 43.80 2.77 -14.13
CA VAL A 134 44.37 1.83 -13.16
C VAL A 134 44.48 2.50 -11.78
N HIS A 135 43.97 1.85 -10.75
CA HIS A 135 44.09 2.37 -9.39
C HIS A 135 44.01 1.26 -8.34
N ARG A 136 44.52 1.56 -7.14
CA ARG A 136 44.36 0.68 -5.98
C ARG A 136 42.99 0.92 -5.35
N VAL A 137 42.24 -0.14 -5.08
CA VAL A 137 41.01 -0.07 -4.28
C VAL A 137 41.37 -0.33 -2.82
N PRO A 138 40.88 0.51 -1.87
CA PRO A 138 41.09 0.31 -0.45
C PRO A 138 40.64 -1.09 0.00
N SER A 139 41.49 -1.77 0.76
CA SER A 139 41.23 -3.10 1.33
C SER A 139 41.41 -3.04 2.83
N LYS A 140 40.66 -3.87 3.57
CA LYS A 140 40.83 -4.03 5.03
C LYS A 140 42.22 -4.59 5.39
N ALA A 141 42.90 -5.26 4.46
CA ALA A 141 44.23 -5.80 4.66
C ALA A 141 45.32 -4.72 4.44
N LYS A 142 46.18 -4.50 5.46
CA LYS A 142 47.24 -3.47 5.43
C LYS A 142 48.38 -3.75 4.42
N ARG A 143 48.60 -5.02 4.03
CA ARG A 143 49.76 -5.44 3.20
C ARG A 143 49.43 -5.87 1.77
N SER A 144 48.15 -6.01 1.42
CA SER A 144 47.74 -6.29 0.05
C SER A 144 46.55 -5.40 -0.32
N ARG A 145 46.69 -4.67 -1.41
CA ARG A 145 45.63 -3.81 -1.94
C ARG A 145 45.12 -4.40 -3.24
N THR A 146 43.84 -4.24 -3.46
CA THR A 146 43.24 -4.66 -4.72
C THR A 146 43.69 -3.71 -5.82
N LEU A 147 44.12 -4.23 -6.97
CA LEU A 147 44.35 -3.43 -8.17
C LEU A 147 43.10 -3.52 -9.04
N PHE A 148 42.58 -2.37 -9.43
CA PHE A 148 41.46 -2.26 -10.35
C PHE A 148 41.95 -1.65 -11.65
N PHE A 149 41.63 -2.30 -12.75
CA PHE A 149 42.04 -1.90 -14.08
C PHE A 149 40.85 -1.97 -15.04
N GLY A 150 40.53 -0.88 -15.72
CA GLY A 150 39.49 -0.82 -16.76
C GLY A 150 40.10 -0.70 -18.16
N SER A 151 39.72 -1.59 -19.08
CA SER A 151 40.18 -1.54 -20.47
C SER A 151 39.15 -0.88 -21.39
N SER A 152 39.60 -0.04 -22.31
CA SER A 152 38.71 0.58 -23.31
C SER A 152 38.18 -0.46 -24.31
N PRO A 153 36.85 -0.58 -24.49
CA PRO A 153 36.27 -1.54 -25.44
C PRO A 153 36.67 -1.27 -26.90
N ASP A 154 36.86 0.01 -27.26
CA ASP A 154 37.10 0.43 -28.65
C ASP A 154 38.44 -0.04 -29.23
N LEU A 155 39.47 -0.31 -28.40
CA LEU A 155 40.77 -0.75 -28.90
C LEU A 155 40.84 -2.25 -29.20
N ARG A 156 39.98 -3.08 -28.57
CA ARG A 156 39.95 -4.53 -28.82
C ARG A 156 39.18 -4.90 -30.08
N ALA A 157 38.15 -4.14 -30.44
CA ALA A 157 37.38 -4.37 -31.67
C ALA A 157 38.19 -4.04 -32.95
N ALA A 158 39.19 -3.17 -32.85
CA ALA A 158 40.06 -2.78 -33.97
C ALA A 158 41.18 -3.78 -34.29
N ARG A 159 41.33 -4.86 -33.50
CA ARG A 159 42.38 -5.88 -33.67
C ARG A 159 41.85 -7.25 -34.15
N CYS A 160 40.58 -7.36 -34.53
CA CYS A 160 40.01 -8.53 -35.18
C CYS A 160 39.91 -8.34 -36.70
#